data_AF-A0A6G3WTY6-F1
#
_entry.id   AF-A0A6G3WTY6-F1
#
_cell.length_a   1.000
_cell.length_b   1.000
_cell.length_c   1.000
_cell.angle_alpha   90.00
_cell.angle_beta   90.00
_cell.angle_gamma   90.00
#
_symmetry.space_group_name_H-M   'P 1'
#
loop_
_entity.id
_entity.type
_entity.pdbx_description
1 polymer ?
#
loop_
_entity_poly.entity_id
_entity_poly.type
_entity_poly.pdbx_seq_one_letter_code
_entity_poly.pdbx_strand_id
1 'polypeptide(L)'
;MPETSRRGLLFGTAAVSAGALLTACTSNEPKKTESAAKSAPADDKPGKAVTIGFAGPQADHGWLNAINVNAKSRAETYSDVTLETTEGSNDTAAQIGQVKTLINKKVDV
;
A
#
# COMPACT_ATOMS: atom_id res chain seq x y z
N MET A 1 15.76 45.06 1.03
CA MET A 1 15.30 43.67 0.77
C MET A 1 14.13 43.80 -0.19
N PRO A 2 13.99 42.95 -1.24
CA PRO A 2 12.84 43.06 -2.13
C PRO A 2 11.56 42.73 -1.35
N GLU A 3 10.63 43.68 -1.32
CA GLU A 3 9.32 43.54 -0.66
C GLU A 3 8.51 42.42 -1.35
N THR A 4 8.07 41.43 -0.59
CA THR A 4 7.23 40.35 -1.13
C THR A 4 5.80 40.87 -1.30
N SER A 5 5.41 41.17 -2.55
CA SER A 5 4.04 41.59 -2.85
C SER A 5 3.06 40.43 -2.69
N ARG A 6 1.91 40.67 -2.03
CA ARG A 6 0.81 39.68 -1.89
C ARG A 6 0.38 39.08 -3.23
N ARG A 7 0.43 39.87 -4.31
CA ARG A 7 0.17 39.38 -5.67
C ARG A 7 1.24 38.39 -6.14
N GLY A 8 2.50 38.69 -5.88
CA GLY A 8 3.62 37.78 -6.20
C GLY A 8 3.52 36.46 -5.45
N LEU A 9 3.12 36.49 -4.17
CA LEU A 9 2.89 35.28 -3.39
C LEU A 9 1.75 34.43 -3.97
N LEU A 10 0.59 35.05 -4.28
CA LEU A 10 -0.58 34.34 -4.81
C LEU A 10 -0.33 33.72 -6.20
N PHE A 11 0.33 34.44 -7.09
CA PHE A 11 0.66 33.91 -8.41
C PHE A 11 1.79 32.88 -8.34
N GLY A 12 2.75 33.05 -7.43
CA GLY A 12 3.81 32.07 -7.17
C GLY A 12 3.26 30.75 -6.66
N THR A 13 2.35 30.78 -5.66
CA THR A 13 1.73 29.55 -5.15
C THR A 13 0.84 28.89 -6.19
N ALA A 14 0.03 29.65 -6.93
CA ALA A 14 -0.82 29.09 -7.98
C ALA A 14 0.00 28.38 -9.07
N ALA A 15 1.13 28.95 -9.48
CA ALA A 15 2.01 28.32 -10.47
C ALA A 15 2.64 27.01 -9.95
N VAL A 16 3.10 26.99 -8.70
CA VAL A 16 3.65 25.77 -8.07
C VAL A 16 2.57 24.69 -7.91
N SER A 17 1.37 25.05 -7.46
CA SER A 17 0.25 24.12 -7.29
C SER A 17 -0.22 23.54 -8.62
N ALA A 18 -0.34 24.36 -9.67
CA ALA A 18 -0.71 23.88 -10.99
C ALA A 18 0.37 22.93 -11.57
N GLY A 19 1.65 23.26 -11.40
CA GLY A 19 2.76 22.38 -11.79
C GLY A 19 2.71 21.03 -11.07
N ALA A 20 2.50 21.03 -9.75
CA ALA A 20 2.38 19.80 -8.96
C ALA A 20 1.18 18.94 -9.40
N LEU A 21 0.01 19.54 -9.62
CA LEU A 21 -1.19 18.85 -10.09
C LEU A 21 -1.02 18.23 -11.49
N LEU A 22 -0.37 18.94 -12.42
CA LEU A 22 -0.11 18.41 -13.77
C LEU A 22 0.83 17.20 -13.73
N THR A 23 1.80 17.18 -12.81
CA THR A 23 2.68 16.01 -12.63
C THR A 23 2.04 14.86 -11.86
N ALA A 24 0.91 15.05 -11.18
CA ALA A 24 0.25 13.97 -10.44
C ALA A 24 -0.25 12.85 -11.36
N CYS A 25 -0.57 13.18 -12.63
CA CYS A 25 -1.01 12.20 -13.62
C CYS A 25 0.14 11.51 -14.38
N THR A 26 1.39 11.96 -14.22
CA THR A 26 2.55 11.44 -14.98
C THR A 26 3.26 10.28 -14.28
N SER A 27 2.84 9.91 -13.07
CA SER A 27 3.54 8.92 -12.24
C SER A 27 3.63 7.49 -12.80
N ASN A 28 3.01 7.20 -13.94
CA ASN A 28 2.91 5.85 -14.51
C ASN A 28 3.61 5.69 -15.88
N GLU A 29 4.49 6.62 -16.25
CA GLU A 29 5.37 6.44 -17.40
C GLU A 29 6.36 5.29 -17.11
N PRO A 30 6.58 4.37 -18.08
CA PRO A 30 7.55 3.30 -17.88
C PRO A 30 8.93 3.91 -17.72
N LYS A 31 9.48 3.81 -16.50
CA LYS A 31 10.82 4.29 -16.16
C LYS A 31 11.82 3.66 -17.14
N LYS A 32 12.60 4.47 -17.86
CA LYS A 32 13.70 3.97 -18.69
C LYS A 32 14.57 3.10 -17.80
N THR A 33 14.62 1.80 -18.10
CA THR A 33 15.37 0.82 -17.32
C THR A 33 16.86 1.10 -17.51
N GLU A 34 17.44 2.02 -16.75
CA GLU A 34 18.70 1.66 -16.12
C GLU A 34 18.36 0.44 -15.29
N SER A 35 19.13 -0.63 -15.45
CA SER A 35 18.89 -1.89 -14.76
C SER A 35 18.85 -1.60 -13.26
N ALA A 36 17.66 -1.33 -12.72
CA ALA A 36 17.37 -1.49 -11.31
C ALA A 36 17.91 -2.88 -11.03
N ALA A 37 18.90 -2.97 -10.12
CA ALA A 37 19.47 -4.23 -9.72
C ALA A 37 18.29 -5.18 -9.59
N LYS A 38 18.18 -6.14 -10.53
CA LYS A 38 17.12 -7.14 -10.48
C LYS A 38 17.24 -7.65 -9.07
N SER A 39 16.21 -7.48 -8.24
CA SER A 39 16.13 -8.22 -6.99
C SER A 39 16.46 -9.63 -7.42
N ALA A 40 17.59 -10.16 -6.92
CA ALA A 40 18.05 -11.47 -7.33
C ALA A 40 16.85 -12.39 -7.20
N PRO A 41 16.63 -13.32 -8.16
CA PRO A 41 15.57 -14.31 -8.00
C PRO A 41 15.65 -14.80 -6.56
N ALA A 42 14.58 -14.60 -5.80
CA ALA A 42 14.54 -15.11 -4.44
C ALA A 42 14.81 -16.61 -4.59
N ASP A 43 15.91 -17.07 -4.00
CA ASP A 43 16.20 -18.51 -3.95
C ASP A 43 14.93 -19.18 -3.40
N ASP A 44 14.56 -20.35 -3.91
CA ASP A 44 13.35 -21.10 -3.48
C ASP A 44 13.43 -21.60 -2.01
N LYS A 45 14.39 -21.09 -1.23
CA LYS A 45 14.60 -21.42 0.17
C LYS A 45 13.71 -20.52 1.03
N PRO A 46 12.97 -21.08 2.00
CA PRO A 46 12.22 -20.30 2.97
C PRO A 46 13.12 -19.31 3.72
N GLY A 47 12.61 -18.10 3.93
CA GLY A 47 13.26 -17.03 4.68
C GLY A 47 12.96 -17.08 6.18
N LYS A 48 13.01 -15.91 6.83
CA LYS A 48 12.61 -15.77 8.23
C LYS A 48 11.10 -16.00 8.31
N ALA A 49 10.68 -16.86 9.25
CA ALA A 49 9.27 -17.03 9.55
C ALA A 49 8.64 -15.69 9.97
N VAL A 50 7.52 -15.34 9.34
CA VAL A 50 6.76 -14.11 9.61
C VAL A 50 5.26 -14.41 9.70
N THR A 51 4.58 -13.68 10.58
CA THR A 51 3.14 -13.62 10.68
C THR A 51 2.64 -12.33 10.05
N ILE A 52 1.86 -12.43 8.99
CA ILE A 52 1.25 -11.30 8.28
C ILE A 52 -0.16 -11.09 8.83
N GLY A 53 -0.45 -9.90 9.33
CA GLY A 53 -1.81 -9.49 9.66
C GLY A 53 -2.53 -8.95 8.43
N PHE A 54 -3.71 -9.48 8.13
CA PHE A 54 -4.49 -9.05 6.98
C PHE A 54 -5.92 -8.66 7.36
N ALA A 55 -6.18 -7.35 7.35
CA ALA A 55 -7.52 -6.78 7.46
C ALA A 55 -8.12 -6.58 6.07
N GLY A 56 -8.80 -7.62 5.57
CA GLY A 56 -9.37 -7.63 4.23
C GLY A 56 -10.58 -6.70 4.06
N PRO A 57 -10.98 -6.40 2.82
CA PRO A 57 -12.28 -5.79 2.55
C PRO A 57 -13.43 -6.77 2.80
N GLN A 58 -14.63 -6.26 3.00
CA GLN A 58 -15.84 -7.11 3.02
C GLN A 58 -16.04 -7.78 1.66
N ALA A 59 -16.34 -9.08 1.67
CA ALA A 59 -16.55 -9.89 0.48
C ALA A 59 -17.98 -9.75 -0.10
N ASP A 60 -18.48 -8.53 -0.29
CA ASP A 60 -19.84 -8.25 -0.76
C ASP A 60 -20.00 -8.29 -2.30
N HIS A 61 -18.90 -8.45 -3.03
CA HIS A 61 -18.89 -8.72 -4.47
C HIS A 61 -17.60 -9.43 -4.90
N GLY A 62 -17.59 -9.92 -6.14
CA GLY A 62 -16.59 -10.88 -6.62
C GLY A 62 -15.15 -10.40 -6.54
N TRP A 63 -14.88 -9.13 -6.87
CA TRP A 63 -13.52 -8.60 -6.83
C TRP A 63 -12.96 -8.51 -5.40
N LEU A 64 -13.74 -8.02 -4.43
CA LEU A 64 -13.29 -7.95 -3.03
C LEU A 64 -13.14 -9.34 -2.41
N ASN A 65 -14.04 -10.28 -2.73
CA ASN A 65 -13.86 -11.66 -2.32
C ASN A 65 -12.58 -12.27 -2.91
N ALA A 66 -12.28 -11.99 -4.18
CA ALA A 66 -11.07 -12.48 -4.83
C ALA A 66 -9.79 -11.96 -4.15
N ILE A 67 -9.78 -10.73 -3.63
CA ILE A 67 -8.66 -10.21 -2.82
C ILE A 67 -8.42 -11.11 -1.60
N ASN A 68 -9.49 -11.42 -0.85
CA ASN A 68 -9.39 -12.25 0.36
C ASN A 68 -8.93 -13.69 0.05
N VAL A 69 -9.45 -14.28 -1.04
CA VAL A 69 -9.06 -15.63 -1.50
C VAL A 69 -7.59 -15.64 -1.94
N ASN A 70 -7.18 -14.66 -2.75
CA ASN A 70 -5.83 -14.57 -3.27
C ASN A 70 -4.81 -14.32 -2.16
N ALA A 71 -5.16 -13.54 -1.13
CA ALA A 71 -4.29 -13.34 0.03
C ALA A 71 -4.00 -14.67 0.75
N LYS A 72 -5.04 -15.45 1.04
CA LYS A 72 -4.93 -16.77 1.68
C LYS A 72 -4.15 -17.75 0.81
N SER A 73 -4.59 -17.92 -0.44
CA SER A 73 -3.95 -18.83 -1.39
C SER A 73 -2.47 -18.47 -1.62
N ARG A 74 -2.12 -17.19 -1.65
CA ARG A 74 -0.73 -16.78 -1.81
C ARG A 74 0.10 -17.08 -0.57
N ALA A 75 -0.41 -16.83 0.62
CA ALA A 75 0.29 -17.14 1.87
C ALA A 75 0.58 -18.64 1.99
N GLU A 76 -0.37 -19.50 1.61
CA GLU A 76 -0.21 -20.96 1.64
C GLU A 76 0.93 -21.49 0.76
N THR A 77 1.37 -20.72 -0.25
CA THR A 77 2.52 -21.09 -1.09
C THR A 77 3.88 -20.96 -0.39
N TYR A 78 3.92 -20.35 0.80
CA TYR A 78 5.15 -20.08 1.54
C TYR A 78 5.12 -20.74 2.91
N SER A 79 6.07 -21.65 3.17
CA SER A 79 6.15 -22.38 4.45
C SER A 79 6.57 -21.49 5.63
N ASP A 80 7.20 -20.36 5.36
CA ASP A 80 7.69 -19.35 6.30
C ASP A 80 6.68 -18.21 6.53
N VAL A 81 5.48 -18.29 5.96
CA VAL A 81 4.45 -17.27 6.14
C VAL A 81 3.25 -17.84 6.87
N THR A 82 2.89 -17.21 7.98
CA THR A 82 1.57 -17.40 8.63
C THR A 82 0.69 -16.21 8.31
N LEU A 83 -0.54 -16.45 7.85
CA LEU A 83 -1.51 -15.37 7.59
C LEU A 83 -2.57 -15.33 8.69
N GLU A 84 -2.65 -14.21 9.40
CA GLU A 84 -3.67 -13.92 10.40
C GLU A 84 -4.70 -12.96 9.80
N THR A 85 -5.89 -13.46 9.48
CA THR A 85 -6.92 -12.65 8.79
C THR A 85 -8.06 -12.24 9.72
N THR A 86 -8.63 -11.07 9.52
CA THR A 86 -9.94 -10.70 10.09
C THR A 86 -11.10 -11.06 9.16
N GLU A 87 -12.34 -10.89 9.62
CA GLU A 87 -13.56 -11.14 8.84
C GLU A 87 -13.71 -10.22 7.61
N GLY A 88 -12.97 -9.10 7.60
CA GLY A 88 -13.08 -8.03 6.62
C GLY A 88 -14.23 -7.08 6.92
N SER A 89 -14.24 -5.91 6.30
CA SER A 89 -15.25 -4.86 6.54
C SER A 89 -15.34 -3.87 5.38
N ASN A 90 -16.52 -3.27 5.17
CA ASN A 90 -16.70 -2.05 4.37
C ASN A 90 -16.93 -0.80 5.25
N ASP A 91 -17.06 -0.99 6.57
CA ASP A 91 -17.09 0.08 7.56
C ASP A 91 -15.68 0.42 8.05
N THR A 92 -15.34 1.71 7.98
CA THR A 92 -14.02 2.24 8.34
C THR A 92 -13.69 2.04 9.82
N ALA A 93 -14.66 2.24 10.72
CA ALA A 93 -14.41 2.12 12.15
C ALA A 93 -14.14 0.66 12.54
N ALA A 94 -14.88 -0.28 11.96
CA ALA A 94 -14.66 -1.71 12.10
C ALA A 94 -13.29 -2.13 11.52
N GLN A 95 -12.91 -1.61 10.35
CA GLN A 95 -11.59 -1.91 9.76
C GLN A 95 -10.44 -1.38 10.63
N ILE A 96 -10.57 -0.19 11.22
CA ILE A 96 -9.61 0.33 12.22
C ILE A 96 -9.53 -0.60 13.44
N GLY A 97 -10.67 -1.09 13.93
CA GLY A 97 -10.71 -2.06 15.04
C GLY A 97 -10.02 -3.37 14.69
N GLN A 98 -10.22 -3.88 13.48
CA GLN A 98 -9.58 -5.08 12.96
C GLN A 98 -8.05 -4.94 12.89
N VAL A 99 -7.55 -3.81 12.37
CA VAL A 99 -6.11 -3.51 12.37
C VAL A 99 -5.55 -3.43 13.79
N LYS A 100 -6.24 -2.78 14.73
CA LYS A 100 -5.84 -2.74 16.14
C LYS A 100 -5.77 -4.15 16.75
N THR A 101 -6.73 -5.01 16.43
CA THR A 101 -6.70 -6.42 16.86
C THR A 101 -5.47 -7.14 16.34
N LEU A 102 -5.10 -6.97 15.07
CA LEU A 102 -3.90 -7.57 14.49
C LEU A 102 -2.62 -7.05 15.14
N ILE A 103 -2.52 -5.74 15.38
CA ILE A 103 -1.40 -5.13 16.11
C ILE A 103 -1.29 -5.72 17.52
N ASN A 104 -2.41 -5.87 18.23
CA ASN A 104 -2.43 -6.43 19.58
C ASN A 104 -2.07 -7.93 19.60
N LYS A 105 -2.36 -8.66 18.52
CA LYS A 105 -1.89 -10.03 18.29
C LYS A 105 -0.39 -10.12 17.98
N LYS A 106 0.28 -8.98 17.79
CA LYS A 106 1.73 -8.87 17.51
C LYS A 106 2.14 -9.62 16.24
N VAL A 107 1.35 -9.45 15.18
CA VAL A 107 1.79 -9.83 13.83
C VAL A 107 3.08 -9.07 13.47
N ASP A 108 3.91 -9.65 12.62
CA ASP A 108 5.20 -9.07 12.23
C ASP A 108 5.03 -7.90 11.25
N VAL A 109 4.04 -7.99 10.35
CA VAL A 109 3.69 -6.97 9.33
C VAL A 109 2.20 -6.84 9.13
#